data_AF-K7EZ23-F1
#
_entry.id   AF-K7EZ23-F1
#
_cell.length_a   1.000
_cell.length_b   1.000
_cell.length_c   1.000
_cell.angle_alpha   90.00
_cell.angle_beta   90.00
_cell.angle_gamma   90.00
#
_symmetry.space_group_name_H-M   'P 1'
#
loop_
_entity.id
_entity.type
_entity.pdbx_description
1 polymer ?
#
loop_
_entity_poly.entity_id
_entity_poly.type
_entity_poly.pdbx_seq_one_letter_code
_entity_poly.pdbx_strand_id
1 'polypeptide(L)'
;MENKDKHWVEKLFSPHFSVQDFFGHSDRPASLMFEKLALERAKRVEEIYNMAIKKIQEEKRLKRKECLSELIVREYEPNIVDAKINISKKETEGDSTSCGAGNLDVGAEESLKKTEGHCIWNAKELADLRQEMHKNHVEGVSLKLQLSSLNAELVELKAKYKKIQVDFENAEQELLNSKKEIRCKNTQLQLIQRDSLKKDVELQALKQHLHEKSANIRSLNEELLQARKEIQSLDLKNKDLQQEVKKLKQQHDLGNKASIEKVKLHYDLKIRNVQKELEAVKSELSDEKLLHAKNVKALEILRKHFSAQPLSNPFDNLRVDFL
;
A
#
# COMPACT_ATOMS: atom_id res chain seq x y z
N MET A 1 56.68 -24.43 -9.82
CA MET A 1 55.98 -23.24 -9.29
C MET A 1 54.65 -23.72 -8.73
N GLU A 2 54.45 -23.49 -7.44
CA GLU A 2 53.53 -24.22 -6.56
C GLU A 2 52.04 -24.07 -6.92
N ASN A 3 51.36 -25.21 -6.94
CA ASN A 3 49.91 -25.31 -6.84
C ASN A 3 49.47 -24.73 -5.48
N LYS A 4 48.83 -23.57 -5.50
CA LYS A 4 48.09 -23.07 -4.33
C LYS A 4 46.81 -23.88 -4.21
N ASP A 5 46.75 -24.72 -3.18
CA ASP A 5 45.53 -25.44 -2.80
C ASP A 5 44.37 -24.47 -2.56
N LYS A 6 43.35 -24.57 -3.41
CA LYS A 6 42.11 -23.81 -3.29
C LYS A 6 41.35 -24.28 -2.06
N HIS A 7 40.99 -23.34 -1.18
CA HIS A 7 40.27 -23.59 0.06
C HIS A 7 38.93 -24.29 -0.24
N TRP A 8 38.52 -25.28 0.58
CA TRP A 8 37.33 -26.10 0.34
C TRP A 8 36.03 -25.29 0.17
N VAL A 9 35.98 -24.10 0.75
CA VAL A 9 34.88 -23.13 0.59
C VAL A 9 34.73 -22.65 -0.86
N GLU A 10 35.83 -22.43 -1.60
CA GLU A 10 35.79 -22.00 -3.00
C GLU A 10 35.31 -23.11 -3.96
N LYS A 11 35.41 -24.38 -3.55
CA LYS A 11 34.86 -25.53 -4.30
C LYS A 11 33.34 -25.65 -4.13
N LEU A 12 32.80 -25.27 -2.97
CA LEU A 12 31.37 -25.29 -2.68
C LEU A 12 30.66 -24.01 -3.12
N PHE A 13 31.38 -22.89 -3.10
CA PHE A 13 30.91 -21.57 -3.54
C PHE A 13 31.91 -20.98 -4.53
N SER A 14 31.85 -21.45 -5.78
CA SER A 14 32.60 -20.79 -6.85
C SER A 14 32.10 -19.35 -6.98
N PRO A 15 32.97 -18.33 -6.84
CA PRO A 15 32.55 -16.94 -6.99
C PRO A 15 31.95 -16.76 -8.39
N HIS A 16 30.68 -16.35 -8.46
CA HIS A 16 30.01 -16.08 -9.74
C HIS A 16 30.47 -14.77 -10.42
N PHE A 17 31.47 -14.09 -9.84
CA PHE A 17 32.00 -12.84 -10.34
C PHE A 17 33.53 -12.90 -10.37
N SER A 18 34.10 -12.65 -11.54
CA SER A 18 35.53 -12.47 -11.77
C SER A 18 35.92 -11.01 -11.52
N VAL A 19 37.18 -10.74 -11.22
CA VAL A 19 37.75 -9.39 -11.18
C VAL A 19 37.53 -8.65 -12.52
N GLN A 20 37.39 -9.38 -13.63
CA GLN A 20 37.02 -8.82 -14.93
C GLN A 20 35.57 -8.30 -15.01
N ASP A 21 34.66 -8.75 -14.15
CA ASP A 21 33.29 -8.21 -14.06
C ASP A 21 33.26 -6.84 -13.37
N PHE A 22 34.29 -6.51 -12.58
CA PHE A 22 34.43 -5.20 -11.93
C PHE A 22 35.14 -4.17 -12.82
N PHE A 23 35.95 -4.60 -13.80
CA PHE A 23 36.77 -3.71 -14.63
C PHE A 23 36.45 -3.77 -16.13
N GLY A 24 35.48 -4.59 -16.57
CA GLY A 24 35.16 -4.83 -17.98
C GLY A 24 34.28 -3.79 -18.70
N HIS A 25 33.83 -2.73 -18.01
CA HIS A 25 33.03 -1.67 -18.62
C HIS A 25 33.54 -0.27 -18.25
N SER A 26 34.84 -0.03 -18.40
CA SER A 26 35.33 1.33 -18.62
C SER A 26 34.83 1.79 -20.00
N ASP A 27 34.14 2.92 -20.06
CA ASP A 27 33.65 3.64 -21.25
C ASP A 27 32.15 3.52 -21.59
N ARG A 28 31.29 3.51 -20.57
CA ARG A 28 29.94 4.10 -20.72
C ARG A 28 29.67 5.05 -19.57
N PRO A 29 29.46 6.37 -19.80
CA PRO A 29 29.29 7.30 -18.70
C PRO A 29 28.00 6.94 -17.95
N ALA A 30 28.12 6.65 -16.66
CA ALA A 30 27.01 6.34 -15.76
C ALA A 30 25.89 7.39 -15.84
N SER A 31 26.22 8.63 -16.24
CA SER A 31 25.27 9.71 -16.55
C SER A 31 24.19 9.32 -17.57
N LEU A 32 24.54 8.61 -18.65
CA LEU A 32 23.57 8.19 -19.68
C LEU A 32 22.60 7.12 -19.19
N MET A 33 23.01 6.28 -18.23
CA MET A 33 22.13 5.25 -17.67
C MET A 33 21.15 5.85 -16.67
N PHE A 34 21.58 6.81 -15.84
CA PHE A 34 20.70 7.56 -14.95
C PHE A 34 19.71 8.44 -15.71
N GLU A 35 20.15 9.10 -16.78
CA GLU A 35 19.28 9.92 -17.63
C GLU A 35 18.24 9.07 -18.38
N LYS A 36 18.63 7.91 -18.91
CA LYS A 36 17.69 6.95 -19.51
C LYS A 36 16.67 6.44 -18.50
N LEU A 37 17.11 6.11 -17.29
CA LEU A 37 16.20 5.65 -16.23
C LEU A 37 15.23 6.74 -15.79
N ALA A 38 15.71 8.00 -15.71
CA ALA A 38 14.88 9.16 -15.40
C ALA A 38 13.85 9.43 -16.50
N LEU A 39 14.27 9.36 -17.76
CA LEU A 39 13.38 9.49 -18.93
C LEU A 39 12.32 8.39 -18.96
N GLU A 40 12.71 7.14 -18.66
CA GLU A 40 11.79 6.01 -18.60
C GLU A 40 10.79 6.13 -17.44
N ARG A 41 11.23 6.67 -16.29
CA ARG A 41 10.33 7.02 -15.18
C ARG A 41 9.37 8.15 -15.57
N ALA A 42 9.85 9.20 -16.21
CA ALA A 42 9.01 10.31 -16.68
C ALA A 42 7.96 9.82 -17.68
N LYS A 43 8.36 8.97 -18.63
CA LYS A 43 7.46 8.36 -19.61
C LYS A 43 6.38 7.49 -18.96
N ARG A 44 6.74 6.66 -17.96
CA ARG A 44 5.76 5.89 -17.18
C ARG A 44 4.76 6.78 -16.45
N VAL A 45 5.22 7.88 -15.86
CA VAL A 45 4.35 8.84 -15.17
C VAL A 45 3.41 9.54 -16.16
N GLU A 46 3.91 9.94 -17.32
CA GLU A 46 3.12 10.53 -18.40
C GLU A 46 2.05 9.57 -18.92
N GLU A 47 2.40 8.29 -19.13
CA GLU A 47 1.47 7.24 -19.52
C GLU A 47 0.35 7.03 -18.49
N ILE A 48 0.68 7.02 -17.20
CA ILE A 48 -0.30 6.92 -16.10
C ILE A 48 -1.25 8.12 -16.11
N TYR A 49 -0.73 9.33 -16.27
CA TYR A 49 -1.54 10.55 -16.29
C TYR A 49 -2.48 10.59 -17.50
N ASN A 50 -1.97 10.26 -18.68
CA ASN A 50 -2.78 10.17 -19.91
C ASN A 50 -3.87 9.09 -19.81
N MET A 51 -3.57 7.96 -19.16
CA MET A 51 -4.54 6.90 -18.91
C MET A 51 -5.62 7.33 -17.92
N ALA A 52 -5.26 8.08 -16.87
CA ALA A 52 -6.21 8.66 -15.93
C ALA A 52 -7.14 9.68 -16.62
N ILE A 53 -6.60 10.55 -17.48
CA ILE A 53 -7.41 11.50 -18.27
C ILE A 53 -8.42 10.76 -19.15
N LYS A 54 -7.98 9.73 -19.88
CA LYS A 54 -8.88 8.91 -20.71
C LYS A 54 -9.98 8.25 -19.89
N LYS A 55 -9.64 7.64 -18.75
CA LYS A 55 -10.62 7.06 -17.82
C LYS A 55 -11.65 8.08 -17.34
N ILE A 56 -11.22 9.27 -16.94
CA ILE A 56 -12.13 10.33 -16.48
C ILE A 56 -13.05 10.79 -17.62
N GLN A 57 -12.54 10.88 -18.85
CA GLN A 57 -13.35 11.24 -20.02
C GLN A 57 -14.36 10.15 -20.38
N GLU A 58 -13.95 8.87 -20.36
CA GLU A 58 -14.84 7.73 -20.58
C GLU A 58 -15.92 7.62 -19.50
N GLU A 59 -15.56 7.80 -18.24
CA GLU A 59 -16.50 7.82 -17.11
C GLU A 59 -17.52 8.96 -17.26
N LYS A 60 -17.09 10.15 -17.67
CA LYS A 60 -18.01 11.25 -18.01
C LYS A 60 -18.95 10.89 -19.17
N ARG A 61 -18.47 10.15 -20.19
CA ARG A 61 -19.33 9.67 -21.29
C ARG A 61 -20.32 8.60 -20.83
N LEU A 62 -19.90 7.68 -19.95
CA LEU A 62 -20.77 6.66 -19.37
C LEU A 62 -21.85 7.28 -18.50
N LYS A 63 -21.50 8.22 -17.60
CA LYS A 63 -22.48 8.96 -16.79
C LYS A 63 -23.51 9.72 -17.63
N ARG A 64 -23.10 10.31 -18.76
CA ARG A 64 -24.04 10.94 -19.71
C ARG A 64 -24.97 9.92 -20.37
N LYS A 65 -24.48 8.73 -20.71
CA LYS A 65 -25.29 7.65 -21.28
C LYS A 65 -26.25 7.06 -20.24
N GLU A 66 -25.80 6.89 -19.00
CA GLU A 66 -26.62 6.38 -17.89
C GLU A 66 -27.76 7.33 -17.54
N CYS A 67 -27.50 8.64 -17.51
CA CYS A 67 -28.56 9.66 -17.40
C CYS A 67 -29.59 9.60 -18.54
N LEU A 68 -29.18 9.20 -19.76
CA LEU A 68 -30.10 9.01 -20.89
C LEU A 68 -30.84 7.67 -20.79
N SER A 69 -30.21 6.63 -20.25
CA SER A 69 -30.82 5.30 -20.07
C SER A 69 -31.88 5.30 -18.97
N GLU A 70 -31.65 5.99 -17.85
CA GLU A 70 -32.69 6.19 -16.81
C GLU A 70 -33.89 7.00 -17.32
N LEU A 71 -33.67 7.88 -18.32
CA LEU A 71 -34.74 8.61 -18.99
C LEU A 71 -35.58 7.71 -19.91
N ILE A 72 -34.93 6.82 -20.69
CA ILE A 72 -35.60 5.89 -21.61
C ILE A 72 -36.35 4.78 -20.87
N VAL A 73 -35.79 4.24 -19.77
CA VAL A 73 -36.46 3.20 -18.97
C VAL A 73 -37.72 3.75 -18.29
N ARG A 74 -37.78 5.06 -17.99
CA ARG A 74 -38.96 5.69 -17.39
C ARG A 74 -40.04 6.10 -18.41
N GLU A 75 -39.70 6.20 -19.70
CA GLU A 75 -40.66 6.43 -20.79
C GLU A 75 -41.37 5.13 -21.24
N TYR A 76 -40.87 3.96 -20.85
CA TYR A 76 -41.41 2.64 -21.21
C TYR A 76 -42.16 1.92 -20.07
N GLU A 77 -42.79 2.66 -19.16
CA GLU A 77 -43.91 2.14 -18.35
C GLU A 77 -45.23 2.49 -19.05
N PRO A 78 -45.86 1.55 -19.80
CA PRO A 78 -47.14 1.81 -20.43
C PRO A 78 -48.23 1.81 -19.35
N ASN A 79 -48.54 2.99 -18.81
CA ASN A 79 -49.78 3.19 -18.08
C ASN A 79 -50.94 3.20 -19.08
N ILE A 80 -51.50 2.01 -19.32
CA ILE A 80 -52.77 1.79 -20.00
C ILE A 80 -53.87 2.29 -19.07
N VAL A 81 -54.34 3.52 -19.27
CA VAL A 81 -55.65 3.97 -18.78
C VAL A 81 -56.30 4.90 -19.82
N ASP A 82 -57.15 4.28 -20.63
CA ASP A 82 -58.36 4.77 -21.29
C ASP A 82 -58.57 6.30 -21.39
N ALA A 83 -58.24 6.87 -22.55
CA ALA A 83 -58.84 8.12 -23.03
C ALA A 83 -59.59 7.84 -24.36
N LYS A 84 -60.88 7.53 -24.20
CA LYS A 84 -61.91 7.50 -25.25
C LYS A 84 -61.86 8.79 -26.09
N ILE A 85 -61.47 8.68 -27.36
CA ILE A 85 -61.76 9.71 -28.37
C ILE A 85 -62.69 9.07 -29.39
N ASN A 86 -63.99 9.32 -29.21
CA ASN A 86 -64.97 9.32 -30.27
C ASN A 86 -64.92 10.66 -31.00
N ILE A 87 -65.18 10.63 -32.32
CA ILE A 87 -65.69 11.66 -33.27
C ILE A 87 -65.00 11.32 -34.61
N SER A 88 -65.49 10.29 -35.32
CA SER A 88 -66.55 10.33 -36.33
C SER A 88 -66.18 11.08 -37.63
N LYS A 89 -65.98 10.28 -38.68
CA LYS A 89 -66.08 10.61 -40.11
C LYS A 89 -67.19 11.62 -40.41
N LYS A 90 -66.88 12.64 -41.24
CA LYS A 90 -67.65 12.96 -42.45
C LYS A 90 -66.76 13.59 -43.52
N GLU A 91 -66.57 12.85 -44.61
CA GLU A 91 -66.46 13.41 -45.95
C GLU A 91 -67.80 14.06 -46.32
N THR A 92 -67.80 15.24 -46.92
CA THR A 92 -68.87 15.70 -47.81
C THR A 92 -68.28 16.69 -48.80
N GLU A 93 -67.89 16.14 -49.93
CA GLU A 93 -67.93 16.75 -51.26
C GLU A 93 -69.34 17.32 -51.53
N GLY A 94 -69.42 18.52 -52.10
CA GLY A 94 -70.68 19.19 -52.37
C GLY A 94 -70.48 20.55 -53.05
N ASP A 95 -70.55 20.52 -54.38
CA ASP A 95 -70.70 21.68 -55.25
C ASP A 95 -71.90 22.56 -54.87
N SER A 96 -71.79 23.89 -55.08
CA SER A 96 -72.93 24.68 -55.55
C SER A 96 -72.51 26.04 -56.14
N THR A 97 -72.50 26.08 -57.46
CA THR A 97 -73.05 27.12 -58.36
C THR A 97 -73.36 28.53 -57.84
N SER A 98 -72.80 29.51 -58.57
CA SER A 98 -73.44 30.69 -59.18
C SER A 98 -74.68 31.33 -58.53
N CYS A 99 -74.57 32.64 -58.27
CA CYS A 99 -75.49 33.70 -58.73
C CYS A 99 -74.60 34.96 -58.91
N GLY A 100 -74.61 35.69 -60.02
CA GLY A 100 -75.76 36.08 -60.83
C GLY A 100 -76.31 37.39 -60.29
N ALA A 101 -75.69 38.51 -60.65
CA ALA A 101 -76.29 39.84 -60.55
C ALA A 101 -75.91 40.62 -61.80
N GLY A 102 -76.72 40.43 -62.85
CA GLY A 102 -76.79 41.35 -63.97
C GLY A 102 -77.57 42.60 -63.57
N ASN A 103 -77.26 43.70 -64.24
CA ASN A 103 -78.18 44.71 -64.80
C ASN A 103 -77.28 45.58 -65.70
N LEU A 104 -77.32 45.41 -67.02
CA LEU A 104 -78.17 46.14 -67.96
C LEU A 104 -77.88 47.65 -67.98
N ASP A 105 -77.18 48.09 -69.03
CA ASP A 105 -77.58 49.22 -69.89
C ASP A 105 -76.72 49.14 -71.17
N VAL A 106 -77.17 48.57 -72.29
CA VAL A 106 -78.08 49.14 -73.31
C VAL A 106 -77.74 50.59 -73.63
N GLY A 107 -77.18 50.79 -74.84
CA GLY A 107 -76.97 52.10 -75.39
C GLY A 107 -78.27 52.74 -75.88
N ALA A 108 -78.33 54.07 -75.76
CA ALA A 108 -79.14 54.93 -76.60
C ALA A 108 -78.47 56.32 -76.64
N GLU A 109 -77.87 56.65 -77.78
CA GLU A 109 -77.82 58.04 -78.23
C GLU A 109 -79.26 58.56 -78.28
N GLU A 110 -79.54 59.73 -77.68
CA GLU A 110 -80.32 60.80 -78.30
C GLU A 110 -80.72 61.90 -77.30
N SER A 111 -80.40 63.14 -77.69
CA SER A 111 -81.23 64.32 -77.48
C SER A 111 -81.67 64.70 -76.05
N LEU A 112 -80.85 65.51 -75.37
CA LEU A 112 -81.33 66.36 -74.27
C LEU A 112 -82.12 67.55 -74.83
N LYS A 113 -83.37 67.29 -75.25
CA LYS A 113 -84.40 68.32 -75.31
C LYS A 113 -84.86 68.63 -73.89
N LYS A 114 -84.71 69.89 -73.50
CA LYS A 114 -85.34 70.52 -72.32
C LYS A 114 -86.79 70.04 -72.20
N THR A 115 -87.04 69.12 -71.30
CA THR A 115 -88.37 68.80 -70.80
C THR A 115 -88.40 69.27 -69.36
N GLU A 116 -89.04 70.42 -69.20
CA GLU A 116 -89.36 71.08 -67.95
C GLU A 116 -90.42 70.24 -67.21
N GLY A 117 -89.98 69.11 -66.65
CA GLY A 117 -90.76 68.31 -65.72
C GLY A 117 -90.74 68.99 -64.36
N HIS A 118 -91.90 69.48 -63.92
CA HIS A 118 -92.11 69.99 -62.57
C HIS A 118 -91.61 68.97 -61.54
N CYS A 119 -90.54 69.32 -60.81
CA CYS A 119 -90.13 68.58 -59.64
C CYS A 119 -91.25 68.71 -58.59
N ILE A 120 -91.78 67.57 -58.11
CA ILE A 120 -92.85 67.52 -57.09
C ILE A 120 -92.39 68.13 -55.76
N TRP A 121 -91.07 68.29 -55.59
CA TRP A 121 -90.41 68.73 -54.37
C TRP A 121 -90.08 70.22 -54.46
N ASN A 122 -90.34 70.96 -53.38
CA ASN A 122 -89.93 72.36 -53.32
C ASN A 122 -88.40 72.47 -53.10
N ALA A 123 -87.80 73.62 -53.43
CA ALA A 123 -86.36 73.82 -53.35
C ALA A 123 -85.76 73.59 -51.95
N LYS A 124 -86.58 73.76 -50.90
CA LYS A 124 -86.19 73.56 -49.50
C LYS A 124 -86.17 72.07 -49.14
N GLU A 125 -87.19 71.31 -49.52
CA GLU A 125 -87.26 69.85 -49.34
C GLU A 125 -86.11 69.13 -50.06
N LEU A 126 -85.74 69.61 -51.25
CA LEU A 126 -84.60 69.07 -52.00
C LEU A 126 -83.26 69.40 -51.31
N ALA A 127 -83.14 70.57 -50.68
CA ALA A 127 -81.97 70.96 -49.90
C ALA A 127 -81.86 70.15 -48.60
N ASP A 128 -82.97 69.96 -47.88
CA ASP A 128 -83.05 69.16 -46.65
C ASP A 128 -82.70 67.69 -46.93
N LEU A 129 -83.22 67.10 -48.02
CA LEU A 129 -82.86 65.74 -48.42
C LEU A 129 -81.37 65.61 -48.75
N ARG A 130 -80.79 66.59 -49.45
CA ARG A 130 -79.35 66.60 -49.76
C ARG A 130 -78.51 66.72 -48.49
N GLN A 131 -78.92 67.55 -47.54
CA GLN A 131 -78.26 67.71 -46.25
C GLN A 131 -78.30 66.41 -45.45
N GLU A 132 -79.46 65.75 -45.37
CA GLU A 132 -79.63 64.49 -44.65
C GLU A 132 -78.84 63.36 -45.31
N MET A 133 -78.83 63.30 -46.65
CA MET A 133 -78.05 62.32 -47.40
C MET A 133 -76.54 62.55 -47.24
N HIS A 134 -76.09 63.81 -47.16
CA HIS A 134 -74.71 64.15 -46.83
C HIS A 134 -74.34 63.77 -45.39
N LYS A 135 -75.21 64.05 -44.41
CA LYS A 135 -75.03 63.67 -43.01
C LYS A 135 -74.93 62.15 -42.86
N ASN A 136 -75.87 61.40 -43.44
CA ASN A 136 -75.85 59.93 -43.47
C ASN A 136 -74.58 59.38 -44.14
N HIS A 137 -74.09 60.04 -45.21
CA HIS A 137 -72.83 59.66 -45.84
C HIS A 137 -71.63 59.87 -44.90
N VAL A 138 -71.53 61.02 -44.24
CA VAL A 138 -70.45 61.32 -43.28
C VAL A 138 -70.50 60.36 -42.07
N GLU A 139 -71.68 60.08 -41.54
CA GLU A 139 -71.88 59.09 -40.47
C GLU A 139 -71.48 57.67 -40.94
N GLY A 140 -71.87 57.27 -42.15
CA GLY A 140 -71.47 56.00 -42.75
C GLY A 140 -69.95 55.89 -42.92
N VAL A 141 -69.28 56.96 -43.34
CA VAL A 141 -67.81 57.03 -43.42
C VAL A 141 -67.18 56.95 -42.03
N SER A 142 -67.73 57.64 -41.03
CA SER A 142 -67.25 57.61 -39.63
C SER A 142 -67.34 56.20 -39.02
N LEU A 143 -68.49 55.55 -39.15
CA LEU A 143 -68.70 54.17 -38.69
C LEU A 143 -67.75 53.19 -39.38
N LYS A 144 -67.53 53.35 -40.69
CA LYS A 144 -66.56 52.53 -41.43
C LYS A 144 -65.13 52.71 -40.91
N LEU A 145 -64.73 53.94 -40.57
CA LEU A 145 -63.44 54.23 -39.96
C LEU A 145 -63.32 53.56 -38.58
N GLN A 146 -64.35 53.69 -37.72
CA GLN A 146 -64.40 53.05 -36.40
C GLN A 146 -64.29 51.53 -36.50
N LEU A 147 -65.03 50.92 -37.43
CA LEU A 147 -64.99 49.48 -37.68
C LEU A 147 -63.59 49.03 -38.15
N SER A 148 -62.94 49.82 -39.02
CA SER A 148 -61.56 49.55 -39.44
C SER A 148 -60.55 49.64 -38.28
N SER A 149 -60.71 50.59 -37.37
CA SER A 149 -59.89 50.75 -36.16
C SER A 149 -60.06 49.55 -35.23
N LEU A 150 -61.31 49.17 -34.94
CA LEU A 150 -61.63 48.06 -34.05
C LEU A 150 -61.14 46.72 -34.60
N ASN A 151 -61.20 46.54 -35.93
CA ASN A 151 -60.64 45.37 -36.59
C ASN A 151 -59.11 45.32 -36.49
N ALA A 152 -58.41 46.46 -36.61
CA ALA A 152 -56.97 46.53 -36.41
C ALA A 152 -56.58 46.17 -34.96
N GLU A 153 -57.30 46.70 -33.97
CA GLU A 153 -57.12 46.35 -32.55
C GLU A 153 -57.34 44.86 -32.30
N LEU A 154 -58.35 44.24 -32.93
CA LEU A 154 -58.63 42.81 -32.81
C LEU A 154 -57.48 41.96 -33.38
N VAL A 155 -56.94 42.34 -34.54
CA VAL A 155 -55.77 41.68 -35.13
C VAL A 155 -54.55 41.80 -34.22
N GLU A 156 -54.30 42.98 -33.65
CA GLU A 156 -53.20 43.21 -32.71
C GLU A 156 -53.37 42.38 -31.44
N LEU A 157 -54.57 42.34 -30.86
CA LEU A 157 -54.87 41.58 -29.65
C LEU A 157 -54.70 40.07 -29.90
N LYS A 158 -55.14 39.58 -31.07
CA LYS A 158 -54.93 38.18 -31.48
C LYS A 158 -53.44 37.86 -31.64
N ALA A 159 -52.64 38.78 -32.15
CA ALA A 159 -51.19 38.61 -32.24
C ALA A 159 -50.54 38.57 -30.85
N LYS A 160 -50.94 39.47 -29.94
CA LYS A 160 -50.48 39.47 -28.53
C LYS A 160 -50.84 38.17 -27.82
N TYR A 161 -52.07 37.68 -27.99
CA TYR A 161 -52.50 36.41 -27.41
C TYR A 161 -51.63 35.23 -27.87
N LYS A 162 -51.40 35.11 -29.19
CA LYS A 162 -50.52 34.06 -29.74
C LYS A 162 -49.09 34.15 -29.20
N LYS A 163 -48.57 35.37 -29.06
CA LYS A 163 -47.23 35.58 -28.49
C LYS A 163 -47.16 35.11 -27.04
N ILE A 164 -48.12 35.51 -26.21
CA ILE A 164 -48.19 35.10 -24.79
C ILE A 164 -48.31 33.57 -24.68
N GLN A 165 -49.09 32.93 -25.55
CA GLN A 165 -49.22 31.47 -25.56
C GLN A 165 -47.87 30.78 -25.81
N VAL A 166 -47.12 31.22 -26.82
CA VAL A 166 -45.78 30.67 -27.12
C VAL A 166 -44.80 30.94 -25.96
N ASP A 167 -44.82 32.14 -25.40
CA ASP A 167 -43.97 32.50 -24.26
C ASP A 167 -44.29 31.63 -23.03
N PHE A 168 -45.58 31.31 -22.81
CA PHE A 168 -46.02 30.42 -21.73
C PHE A 168 -45.56 28.97 -21.93
N GLU A 169 -45.74 28.42 -23.14
CA GLU A 169 -45.28 27.05 -23.49
C GLU A 169 -43.75 26.93 -23.33
N ASN A 170 -43.00 27.96 -23.73
CA ASN A 170 -41.55 28.01 -23.54
C ASN A 170 -41.16 28.04 -22.05
N ALA A 171 -41.82 28.87 -21.24
CA ALA A 171 -41.55 28.95 -19.80
C ALA A 171 -41.86 27.62 -19.08
N GLU A 172 -42.92 26.93 -19.48
CA GLU A 172 -43.26 25.60 -18.93
C GLU A 172 -42.18 24.57 -19.28
N GLN A 173 -41.66 24.60 -20.51
CA GLN A 173 -40.59 23.71 -20.94
C GLN A 173 -39.27 23.98 -20.21
N GLU A 174 -38.91 25.25 -20.01
CA GLU A 174 -37.74 25.64 -19.20
C GLU A 174 -37.89 25.18 -17.73
N LEU A 175 -39.07 25.33 -17.15
CA LEU A 175 -39.36 24.84 -15.80
C LEU A 175 -39.20 23.32 -15.70
N LEU A 176 -39.69 22.58 -16.70
CA LEU A 176 -39.54 21.13 -16.74
C LEU A 176 -38.06 20.72 -16.83
N ASN A 177 -37.27 21.41 -17.65
CA ASN A 177 -35.84 21.19 -17.80
C ASN A 177 -35.08 21.50 -16.50
N SER A 178 -35.39 22.62 -15.84
CA SER A 178 -34.83 22.99 -14.54
C SER A 178 -35.12 21.93 -13.47
N LYS A 179 -36.37 21.44 -13.39
CA LYS A 179 -36.75 20.35 -12.48
C LYS A 179 -35.98 19.05 -12.75
N LYS A 180 -35.72 18.72 -14.03
CA LYS A 180 -34.88 17.57 -14.40
C LYS A 180 -33.43 17.78 -13.93
N GLU A 181 -32.86 18.96 -14.17
CA GLU A 181 -31.49 19.28 -13.76
C GLU A 181 -31.31 19.24 -12.23
N ILE A 182 -32.27 19.79 -11.47
CA ILE A 182 -32.25 19.77 -10.01
C ILE A 182 -32.24 18.32 -9.50
N ARG A 183 -33.06 17.44 -10.07
CA ARG A 183 -33.07 16.00 -9.70
C ARG A 183 -31.71 15.36 -9.94
N CYS A 184 -31.11 15.59 -11.11
CA CYS A 184 -29.78 15.07 -11.43
C CYS A 184 -28.71 15.57 -10.45
N LYS A 185 -28.69 16.88 -10.14
CA LYS A 185 -27.74 17.46 -9.18
C LYS A 185 -27.93 16.89 -7.78
N ASN A 186 -29.16 16.67 -7.35
CA ASN A 186 -29.44 16.08 -6.04
C ASN A 186 -28.90 14.64 -5.93
N THR A 187 -29.11 13.81 -6.96
CA THR A 187 -28.54 12.45 -7.00
C THR A 187 -27.01 12.47 -6.96
N GLN A 188 -26.38 13.40 -7.69
CA GLN A 188 -24.93 13.58 -7.67
C GLN A 188 -24.41 13.99 -6.28
N LEU A 189 -25.09 14.91 -5.59
CA LEU A 189 -24.73 15.29 -4.23
C LEU A 189 -24.83 14.12 -3.25
N GLN A 190 -25.90 13.30 -3.34
CA GLN A 190 -26.05 12.11 -2.52
C GLN A 190 -24.92 11.08 -2.76
N LEU A 191 -24.51 10.90 -4.02
CA LEU A 191 -23.38 10.04 -4.35
C LEU A 191 -22.07 10.56 -3.76
N ILE A 192 -21.78 11.85 -3.95
CA ILE A 192 -20.57 12.50 -3.39
C ILE A 192 -20.55 12.39 -1.87
N GLN A 193 -21.69 12.59 -1.21
CA GLN A 193 -21.80 12.48 0.25
C GLN A 193 -21.50 11.04 0.72
N ARG A 194 -22.04 10.03 0.04
CA ARG A 194 -21.76 8.62 0.34
C ARG A 194 -20.28 8.30 0.16
N ASP A 195 -19.66 8.78 -0.91
CA ASP A 195 -18.25 8.53 -1.18
C ASP A 195 -17.34 9.27 -0.19
N SER A 196 -17.73 10.47 0.26
CA SER A 196 -17.05 11.17 1.36
C SER A 196 -17.06 10.35 2.64
N LEU A 197 -18.23 9.84 3.04
CA LEU A 197 -18.36 9.01 4.25
C LEU A 197 -17.50 7.73 4.18
N LYS A 198 -17.43 7.08 3.00
CA LYS A 198 -16.55 5.92 2.80
C LYS A 198 -15.07 6.30 3.00
N LYS A 199 -14.63 7.40 2.39
CA LYS A 199 -13.26 7.90 2.55
C LYS A 199 -12.94 8.26 3.99
N ASP A 200 -13.89 8.85 4.72
CA ASP A 200 -13.71 9.19 6.13
C ASP A 200 -13.50 7.93 6.99
N VAL A 201 -14.27 6.86 6.72
CA VAL A 201 -14.08 5.55 7.38
C VAL A 201 -12.71 4.96 7.05
N GLU A 202 -12.30 4.98 5.78
CA GLU A 202 -10.97 4.50 5.36
C GLU A 202 -9.84 5.31 6.03
N LEU A 203 -9.96 6.63 6.11
CA LEU A 203 -9.01 7.51 6.79
C LEU A 203 -8.93 7.20 8.29
N GLN A 204 -10.06 6.94 8.95
CA GLN A 204 -10.08 6.56 10.35
C GLN A 204 -9.40 5.20 10.57
N ALA A 205 -9.64 4.22 9.70
CA ALA A 205 -8.98 2.92 9.75
C ALA A 205 -7.45 3.04 9.56
N LEU A 206 -7.01 3.84 8.59
CA LEU A 206 -5.58 4.12 8.36
C LEU A 206 -4.92 4.80 9.56
N LYS A 207 -5.62 5.76 10.18
CA LYS A 207 -5.14 6.44 11.40
C LYS A 207 -4.96 5.46 12.56
N GLN A 208 -5.92 4.55 12.75
CA GLN A 208 -5.85 3.51 13.78
C GLN A 208 -4.67 2.57 13.52
N HIS A 209 -4.51 2.08 12.30
CA HIS A 209 -3.39 1.21 11.93
C HIS A 209 -2.03 1.91 12.12
N LEU A 210 -1.93 3.21 11.79
CA LEU A 210 -0.71 3.98 12.05
C LEU A 210 -0.40 4.08 13.55
N HIS A 211 -1.43 4.28 14.37
CA HIS A 211 -1.26 4.32 15.82
C HIS A 211 -0.77 2.99 16.39
N GLU A 212 -1.34 1.87 15.95
CA GLU A 212 -0.92 0.52 16.31
C GLU A 212 0.53 0.25 15.89
N LYS A 213 0.91 0.59 14.66
CA LYS A 213 2.30 0.44 14.19
C LYS A 213 3.27 1.30 15.01
N SER A 214 2.88 2.53 15.36
CA SER A 214 3.68 3.39 16.23
C SER A 214 3.86 2.78 17.63
N ALA A 215 2.81 2.18 18.20
CA ALA A 215 2.89 1.48 19.47
C ALA A 215 3.83 0.27 19.41
N ASN A 216 3.74 -0.53 18.35
CA ASN A 216 4.62 -1.69 18.15
C ASN A 216 6.08 -1.28 18.00
N ILE A 217 6.37 -0.21 17.26
CA ILE A 217 7.75 0.32 17.14
C ILE A 217 8.30 0.73 18.51
N ARG A 218 7.47 1.33 19.38
CA ARG A 218 7.88 1.70 20.74
C ARG A 218 8.22 0.47 21.58
N SER A 219 7.35 -0.54 21.58
CA SER A 219 7.60 -1.82 22.28
C SER A 219 8.90 -2.49 21.80
N LEU A 220 9.08 -2.60 20.49
CA LEU A 220 10.28 -3.20 19.91
C LEU A 220 11.55 -2.41 20.26
N ASN A 221 11.49 -1.09 20.33
CA ASN A 221 12.62 -0.27 20.78
C ASN A 221 12.96 -0.49 22.26
N GLU A 222 11.94 -0.66 23.11
CA GLU A 222 12.13 -0.98 24.53
C GLU A 222 12.75 -2.37 24.71
N GLU A 223 12.23 -3.39 24.00
CA GLU A 223 12.79 -4.74 23.98
C GLU A 223 14.24 -4.76 23.48
N LEU A 224 14.54 -4.01 22.41
CA LEU A 224 15.89 -3.90 21.87
C LEU A 224 16.85 -3.23 22.87
N LEU A 225 16.40 -2.19 23.57
CA LEU A 225 17.20 -1.56 24.62
C LEU A 225 17.47 -2.52 25.78
N GLN A 226 16.47 -3.32 26.16
CA GLN A 226 16.60 -4.33 27.21
C GLN A 226 17.57 -5.44 26.81
N ALA A 227 17.45 -5.98 25.60
CA ALA A 227 18.37 -6.98 25.07
C ALA A 227 19.82 -6.46 25.01
N ARG A 228 20.03 -5.18 24.66
CA ARG A 228 21.36 -4.56 24.70
C ARG A 228 21.95 -4.52 26.11
N LYS A 229 21.14 -4.16 27.12
CA LYS A 229 21.58 -4.17 28.53
C LYS A 229 21.94 -5.58 28.99
N GLU A 230 21.16 -6.58 28.59
CA GLU A 230 21.43 -7.99 28.90
C GLU A 230 22.73 -8.48 28.28
N ILE A 231 22.97 -8.16 27.00
CA ILE A 231 24.24 -8.47 26.32
C ILE A 231 25.42 -7.85 27.05
N GLN A 232 25.33 -6.57 27.44
CA GLN A 232 26.40 -5.90 28.20
C GLN A 232 26.65 -6.56 29.57
N SER A 233 25.57 -6.93 30.27
CA SER A 233 25.68 -7.65 31.55
C SER A 233 26.34 -9.02 31.40
N LEU A 234 25.98 -9.77 30.35
CA LEU A 234 26.57 -11.07 30.06
C LEU A 234 28.04 -10.96 29.65
N ASP A 235 28.41 -9.95 28.87
CA ASP A 235 29.80 -9.70 28.49
C ASP A 235 30.69 -9.41 29.71
N LEU A 236 30.20 -8.61 30.66
CA LEU A 236 30.88 -8.38 31.93
C LEU A 236 31.07 -9.67 32.73
N LYS A 237 29.99 -10.45 32.91
CA LYS A 237 30.08 -11.75 33.60
C LYS A 237 31.04 -12.71 32.93
N ASN A 238 31.08 -12.73 31.60
CA ASN A 238 31.98 -13.59 30.84
C ASN A 238 33.45 -13.18 31.05
N LYS A 239 33.74 -11.87 31.07
CA LYS A 239 35.08 -11.34 31.40
C LYS A 239 35.50 -11.73 32.81
N ASP A 240 34.60 -11.62 33.79
CA ASP A 240 34.87 -12.00 35.17
C ASP A 240 35.17 -13.50 35.30
N LEU A 241 34.33 -14.35 34.70
CA LEU A 241 34.55 -15.80 34.66
C LEU A 241 35.86 -16.16 33.96
N GLN A 242 36.21 -15.47 32.86
CA GLN A 242 37.47 -15.69 32.17
C GLN A 242 38.69 -15.36 33.07
N GLN A 243 38.59 -14.30 33.89
CA GLN A 243 39.63 -13.98 34.88
C GLN A 243 39.70 -15.03 35.99
N GLU A 244 38.57 -15.50 36.49
CA GLU A 244 38.50 -16.54 37.52
C GLU A 244 39.12 -17.85 37.03
N VAL A 245 38.79 -18.27 35.80
CA VAL A 245 39.41 -19.45 35.17
C VAL A 245 40.93 -19.28 35.02
N LYS A 246 41.43 -18.10 34.66
CA LYS A 246 42.88 -17.84 34.60
C LYS A 246 43.54 -17.98 35.97
N LYS A 247 42.94 -17.42 37.02
CA LYS A 247 43.43 -17.53 38.41
C LYS A 247 43.44 -18.99 38.88
N LEU A 248 42.35 -19.72 38.66
CA LEU A 248 42.25 -21.13 39.03
C LEU A 248 43.29 -22.00 38.31
N LYS A 249 43.53 -21.76 37.00
CA LYS A 249 44.60 -22.45 36.26
C LYS A 249 45.97 -22.19 36.88
N GLN A 250 46.30 -20.94 37.19
CA GLN A 250 47.57 -20.59 37.84
C GLN A 250 47.72 -21.27 39.21
N GLN A 251 46.66 -21.26 40.02
CA GLN A 251 46.65 -21.90 41.33
C GLN A 251 46.83 -23.42 41.21
N HIS A 252 46.14 -24.06 40.27
CA HIS A 252 46.27 -25.49 40.00
C HIS A 252 47.69 -25.85 39.55
N ASP A 253 48.29 -25.07 38.65
CA ASP A 253 49.66 -25.31 38.16
C ASP A 253 50.70 -25.16 39.28
N LEU A 254 50.54 -24.16 40.15
CA LEU A 254 51.39 -23.98 41.34
C LEU A 254 51.21 -25.13 42.33
N GLY A 255 49.97 -25.54 42.61
CA GLY A 255 49.65 -26.67 43.48
C GLY A 255 50.22 -28.00 42.97
N ASN A 256 50.16 -28.23 41.66
CA ASN A 256 50.75 -29.40 41.02
C ASN A 256 52.28 -29.40 41.15
N LYS A 257 52.94 -28.26 40.86
CA LYS A 257 54.40 -28.13 41.05
C LYS A 257 54.81 -28.40 42.50
N ALA A 258 54.13 -27.80 43.47
CA ALA A 258 54.40 -28.02 44.89
C ALA A 258 54.19 -29.49 45.31
N SER A 259 53.16 -30.15 44.77
CA SER A 259 52.89 -31.57 45.04
C SER A 259 53.99 -32.47 44.47
N ILE A 260 54.43 -32.21 43.24
CA ILE A 260 55.55 -32.93 42.60
C ILE A 260 56.84 -32.75 43.42
N GLU A 261 57.15 -31.52 43.84
CA GLU A 261 58.33 -31.23 44.66
C GLU A 261 58.28 -31.92 46.02
N LYS A 262 57.11 -31.92 46.68
CA LYS A 262 56.91 -32.64 47.95
C LYS A 262 57.16 -34.15 47.79
N VAL A 263 56.66 -34.74 46.71
CA VAL A 263 56.90 -36.16 46.40
C VAL A 263 58.39 -36.42 46.13
N LYS A 264 59.06 -35.55 45.37
CA LYS A 264 60.49 -35.65 45.11
C LYS A 264 61.32 -35.60 46.40
N LEU A 265 61.08 -34.60 47.26
CA LEU A 265 61.77 -34.45 48.54
C LEU A 265 61.55 -35.65 49.47
N HIS A 266 60.35 -36.24 49.47
CA HIS A 266 60.04 -37.45 50.24
C HIS A 266 60.89 -38.64 49.77
N TYR A 267 61.00 -38.86 48.46
CA TYR A 267 61.85 -39.92 47.92
C TYR A 267 63.35 -39.63 48.13
N ASP A 268 63.80 -38.39 47.97
CA ASP A 268 65.18 -37.98 48.25
C ASP A 268 65.56 -38.20 49.73
N LEU A 269 64.62 -37.99 50.65
CA LEU A 269 64.81 -38.28 52.07
C LEU A 269 64.88 -39.80 52.32
N LYS A 270 63.99 -40.59 51.72
CA LYS A 270 64.04 -42.06 51.81
C LYS A 270 65.34 -42.63 51.25
N ILE A 271 65.79 -42.16 50.09
CA ILE A 271 67.07 -42.58 49.49
C ILE A 271 68.23 -42.26 50.42
N ARG A 272 68.30 -41.04 50.97
CA ARG A 272 69.34 -40.67 51.95
C ARG A 272 69.29 -41.54 53.20
N ASN A 273 68.10 -41.92 53.67
CA ASN A 273 67.97 -42.80 54.82
C ASN A 273 68.51 -44.21 54.53
N VAL A 274 68.10 -44.81 53.40
CA VAL A 274 68.61 -46.12 52.95
C VAL A 274 70.12 -46.09 52.73
N GLN A 275 70.68 -45.00 52.19
CA GLN A 275 72.13 -44.84 52.04
C GLN A 275 72.85 -44.81 53.38
N LYS A 276 72.31 -44.12 54.38
CA LYS A 276 72.87 -44.12 55.74
C LYS A 276 72.83 -45.50 56.38
N GLU A 277 71.70 -46.20 56.25
CA GLU A 277 71.55 -47.59 56.71
C GLU A 277 72.55 -48.52 56.02
N LEU A 278 72.75 -48.37 54.71
CA LEU A 278 73.70 -49.16 53.93
C LEU A 278 75.15 -48.92 54.38
N GLU A 279 75.57 -47.67 54.60
CA GLU A 279 76.92 -47.38 55.10
C GLU A 279 77.11 -47.87 56.54
N ALA A 280 76.07 -47.82 57.39
CA ALA A 280 76.12 -48.40 58.74
C ALA A 280 76.35 -49.92 58.69
N VAL A 281 75.54 -50.66 57.91
CA VAL A 281 75.68 -52.12 57.72
C VAL A 281 77.06 -52.46 57.12
N LYS A 282 77.57 -51.63 56.20
CA LYS A 282 78.90 -51.82 55.61
C LYS A 282 80.03 -51.62 56.62
N SER A 283 79.91 -50.64 57.53
CA SER A 283 80.86 -50.50 58.63
C SER A 283 80.81 -51.69 59.59
N GLU A 284 79.62 -52.12 60.00
CA GLU A 284 79.42 -53.31 60.84
C GLU A 284 80.00 -54.57 60.19
N LEU A 285 79.76 -54.77 58.89
CA LEU A 285 80.34 -55.89 58.14
C LEU A 285 81.88 -55.83 58.10
N SER A 286 82.46 -54.64 58.05
CA SER A 286 83.92 -54.47 58.04
C SER A 286 84.52 -54.78 59.39
N ASP A 287 83.86 -54.35 60.48
CA ASP A 287 84.23 -54.65 61.85
C ASP A 287 84.10 -56.15 62.14
N GLU A 288 83.01 -56.78 61.70
CA GLU A 288 82.78 -58.22 61.84
C GLU A 288 83.82 -59.03 61.05
N LYS A 289 84.17 -58.62 59.82
CA LYS A 289 85.28 -59.23 59.05
C LYS A 289 86.61 -59.11 59.78
N LEU A 290 86.91 -57.95 60.37
CA LEU A 290 88.12 -57.73 61.15
C LEU A 290 88.14 -58.63 62.41
N LEU A 291 87.01 -58.73 63.11
CA LEU A 291 86.84 -59.59 64.27
C LEU A 291 87.00 -61.07 63.89
N HIS A 292 86.35 -61.51 62.80
CA HIS A 292 86.49 -62.85 62.27
C HIS A 292 87.94 -63.17 61.90
N ALA A 293 88.66 -62.26 61.24
CA ALA A 293 90.07 -62.44 60.92
C ALA A 293 90.94 -62.60 62.18
N LYS A 294 90.65 -61.86 63.26
CA LYS A 294 91.30 -62.04 64.57
C LYS A 294 90.97 -63.43 65.16
N ASN A 295 89.71 -63.84 65.11
CA ASN A 295 89.25 -65.13 65.62
C ASN A 295 89.90 -66.30 64.85
N VAL A 296 89.99 -66.24 63.52
CA VAL A 296 90.68 -67.24 62.69
C VAL A 296 92.15 -67.33 63.07
N LYS A 297 92.84 -66.20 63.23
CA LYS A 297 94.24 -66.18 63.71
C LYS A 297 94.38 -66.81 65.09
N ALA A 298 93.48 -66.51 66.03
CA ALA A 298 93.47 -67.11 67.36
C ALA A 298 93.25 -68.65 67.29
N LEU A 299 92.30 -69.10 66.48
CA LEU A 299 92.07 -70.53 66.22
C LEU A 299 93.27 -71.21 65.56
N GLU A 300 93.98 -70.52 64.67
CA GLU A 300 95.20 -71.04 64.04
C GLU A 300 96.36 -71.14 65.04
N ILE A 301 96.52 -70.16 65.94
CA ILE A 301 97.47 -70.24 67.05
C ILE A 301 97.13 -71.42 67.95
N LEU A 302 95.85 -71.60 68.32
CA LEU A 302 95.40 -72.75 69.10
C LEU A 302 95.69 -74.07 68.36
N ARG A 303 95.35 -74.15 67.06
CA ARG A 303 95.65 -75.33 66.24
C ARG A 303 97.15 -75.63 66.25
N LYS A 304 98.01 -74.63 66.05
CA LYS A 304 99.47 -74.78 66.14
C LYS A 304 99.93 -75.24 67.52
N HIS A 305 99.36 -74.69 68.60
CA HIS A 305 99.64 -75.10 69.97
C HIS A 305 99.29 -76.58 70.19
N PHE A 306 98.08 -77.01 69.82
CA PHE A 306 97.64 -78.41 69.92
C PHE A 306 98.42 -79.36 68.99
N SER A 307 98.92 -78.88 67.84
CA SER A 307 99.79 -79.67 66.95
C SER A 307 101.26 -79.74 67.40
N ALA A 308 101.74 -78.75 68.16
CA ALA A 308 103.09 -78.73 68.75
C ALA A 308 103.13 -79.37 70.15
N GLN A 309 101.97 -79.75 70.68
CA GLN A 309 101.85 -80.54 71.89
C GLN A 309 102.34 -81.97 71.59
N PRO A 310 103.26 -82.55 72.38
CA PRO A 310 103.62 -83.95 72.22
C PRO A 310 102.37 -84.80 72.41
N LEU A 311 102.23 -85.87 71.63
CA LEU A 311 101.27 -86.94 71.84
C LEU A 311 101.56 -87.59 73.20
N SER A 312 101.10 -86.93 74.27
CA SER A 312 101.02 -87.51 75.61
C SER A 312 99.70 -88.25 75.64
N ASN A 313 99.84 -89.57 75.49
CA ASN A 313 98.81 -90.57 75.59
C ASN A 313 97.88 -90.29 76.81
N PRO A 314 96.57 -89.99 76.62
CA PRO A 314 95.62 -89.83 77.72
C PRO A 314 94.89 -91.14 78.06
N PHE A 315 95.39 -92.30 77.62
CA PHE A 315 94.80 -93.60 77.94
C PHE A 315 95.24 -94.19 79.29
N ASP A 316 96.12 -93.52 80.02
CA ASP A 316 96.47 -93.95 81.37
C ASP A 316 95.84 -93.02 82.41
N ASN A 317 94.72 -93.50 82.96
CA ASN A 317 94.04 -93.08 84.18
C ASN A 317 92.94 -92.02 84.04
N LEU A 318 91.76 -92.47 83.60
CA LEU A 318 90.66 -92.66 84.56
C LEU A 318 89.55 -93.51 83.93
N ARG A 319 89.76 -94.81 84.07
CA ARG A 319 88.78 -95.89 83.99
C ARG A 319 87.96 -95.87 85.29
N VAL A 320 86.66 -95.55 85.25
CA VAL A 320 85.60 -96.26 86.02
C VAL A 320 84.27 -96.15 85.27
N ASP A 321 83.58 -97.28 85.27
CA ASP A 321 82.45 -97.77 84.47
C ASP A 321 81.03 -97.33 84.89
N PHE A 322 80.06 -97.89 84.13
CA PHE A 322 78.66 -98.26 84.39
C PHE A 322 77.64 -97.39 83.61
N LEU A 323 76.92 -97.87 82.58
CA LEU A 323 76.35 -99.20 82.27
C LEU A 323 76.34 -99.47 80.75
#